data_AF-A0A939P7Q7-F1
#
_entry.id   AF-A0A939P7Q7-F1
#
_cell.length_a   1.000
_cell.length_b   1.000
_cell.length_c   1.000
_cell.angle_alpha   90.00
_cell.angle_beta   90.00
_cell.angle_gamma   90.00
#
_symmetry.space_group_name_H-M   'P 1'
#
loop_
_entity.id
_entity.type
_entity.pdbx_description
1 polymer ?
#
loop_
_entity_poly.entity_id
_entity_poly.type
_entity_poly.pdbx_seq_one_letter_code
_entity_poly.pdbx_strand_id
1 'polypeptide(L)'
;MTRREAVETTGRPESPDREALTGVQREILALLCSGMTDAAVARTLGISTRTVKRHVRQAMEHLGARSRLELGIRLGRHGLL
;
A
#
# COMPACT_ATOMS: atom_id res chain seq x y z
N MET A 1 31.09 11.16 -26.74
CA MET A 1 30.29 11.80 -25.67
C MET A 1 29.12 10.86 -25.38
N THR A 2 29.43 9.72 -24.76
CA THR A 2 28.56 8.53 -24.74
C THR A 2 27.62 8.59 -23.54
N ARG A 3 26.37 8.93 -23.86
CA ARG A 3 25.11 8.36 -23.37
C ARG A 3 25.13 7.81 -21.93
N ARG A 4 24.45 8.54 -21.04
CA ARG A 4 23.96 8.09 -19.74
C ARG A 4 23.23 6.75 -19.87
N GLU A 5 23.76 5.72 -19.23
CA GLU A 5 23.05 4.48 -18.93
C GLU A 5 22.25 4.72 -17.64
N ALA A 6 21.00 5.17 -17.80
CA ALA A 6 20.01 5.09 -16.72
C ALA A 6 19.29 3.75 -16.87
N VAL A 7 19.68 2.84 -15.98
CA VAL A 7 19.20 1.47 -15.78
C VAL A 7 17.71 1.31 -16.10
N GLU A 8 17.44 0.52 -17.13
CA GLU A 8 16.14 0.04 -17.55
C GLU A 8 15.83 -1.24 -16.73
N THR A 9 15.18 -1.09 -15.58
CA THR A 9 14.72 -2.25 -14.79
C THR A 9 13.50 -2.87 -15.47
N THR A 10 13.74 -3.95 -16.23
CA THR A 10 12.74 -4.85 -16.80
C THR A 10 11.73 -5.37 -15.76
N GLY A 11 10.47 -4.95 -15.90
CA GLY A 11 9.41 -5.85 -16.37
C GLY A 11 8.94 -7.00 -15.46
N ARG A 12 8.07 -6.67 -14.50
CA ARG A 12 6.76 -7.34 -14.34
C ARG A 12 5.76 -6.19 -14.14
N PRO A 13 4.59 -6.17 -14.80
CA PRO A 13 3.57 -5.21 -14.39
C PRO A 13 3.31 -5.50 -12.92
N GLU A 14 3.78 -4.61 -12.06
CA GLU A 14 3.27 -4.50 -10.72
C GLU A 14 1.76 -4.43 -10.90
N SER A 15 1.00 -5.36 -10.33
CA SER A 15 -0.46 -5.47 -10.55
C SER A 15 -1.06 -4.07 -10.66
N PRO A 16 -1.99 -3.76 -11.57
CA PRO A 16 -2.54 -2.39 -11.71
C PRO A 16 -3.00 -1.79 -10.36
N ASP A 17 -3.39 -2.66 -9.44
CA ASP A 17 -3.69 -2.40 -8.03
C ASP A 17 -2.51 -1.88 -7.19
N ARG A 18 -1.28 -2.34 -7.47
CA ARG A 18 -0.02 -1.85 -6.89
C ARG A 18 0.27 -0.42 -7.32
N GLU A 19 0.14 -0.12 -8.60
CA GLU A 19 0.31 1.25 -9.13
C GLU A 19 -0.77 2.21 -8.59
N ALA A 20 -1.98 1.69 -8.36
CA ALA A 20 -3.10 2.47 -7.82
C ALA A 20 -2.88 2.92 -6.35
N LEU A 21 -2.03 2.24 -5.58
CA LEU A 21 -1.69 2.63 -4.22
C LEU A 21 -0.53 3.63 -4.18
N THR A 22 -0.62 4.62 -3.31
CA THR A 22 0.53 5.47 -2.99
C THR A 22 1.55 4.72 -2.12
N GLY A 23 2.80 5.18 -2.10
CA GLY A 23 3.84 4.58 -1.25
C GLY A 23 3.44 4.51 0.22
N VAL A 24 2.87 5.60 0.75
CA VAL A 24 2.36 5.67 2.13
C VAL A 24 1.20 4.70 2.37
N GLN A 25 0.29 4.55 1.41
CA GLN A 25 -0.80 3.58 1.54
C GLN A 25 -0.26 2.15 1.61
N ARG A 26 0.72 1.79 0.77
CA ARG A 26 1.37 0.47 0.81
C ARG A 26 2.01 0.20 2.17
N GLU A 27 2.76 1.17 2.69
CA GLU A 27 3.44 1.04 3.97
C GLU A 27 2.46 0.86 5.14
N ILE A 28 1.39 1.67 5.16
CA ILE A 28 0.30 1.53 6.14
C ILE A 28 -0.31 0.12 6.05
N LEU A 29 -0.66 -0.34 4.86
CA LEU A 29 -1.33 -1.63 4.68
C LEU A 29 -0.43 -2.81 5.06
N ALA A 30 0.87 -2.75 4.74
CA ALA A 30 1.83 -3.77 5.15
C ALA A 30 1.89 -3.91 6.68
N LEU A 31 1.98 -2.79 7.41
CA LEU A 31 1.99 -2.79 8.87
C LEU A 31 0.65 -3.29 9.46
N LEU A 32 -0.48 -2.92 8.85
CA LEU A 32 -1.79 -3.42 9.29
C LEU A 32 -1.94 -4.93 9.05
N CYS A 33 -1.40 -5.45 7.94
CA CYS A 33 -1.39 -6.87 7.61
C CYS A 33 -0.40 -7.66 8.47
N SER A 34 0.65 -7.03 9.00
CA SER A 34 1.53 -7.62 10.02
C SER A 34 0.90 -7.66 11.42
N GLY A 35 -0.38 -7.30 11.55
CA GLY A 35 -1.13 -7.37 12.80
C GLY A 35 -1.12 -6.08 13.64
N MET A 36 -0.56 -4.98 13.13
CA MET A 36 -0.55 -3.72 13.87
C MET A 36 -1.92 -3.05 13.90
N THR A 37 -2.21 -2.37 15.02
CA THR A 37 -3.39 -1.51 15.15
C THR A 37 -3.14 -0.16 14.48
N ASP A 38 -4.20 0.56 14.09
CA ASP A 38 -4.07 1.90 13.51
C ASP A 38 -3.28 2.86 14.41
N ALA A 39 -3.41 2.69 15.74
CA ALA A 39 -2.67 3.47 16.73
C ALA A 39 -1.18 3.13 16.74
N ALA A 40 -0.81 1.86 16.57
CA ALA A 40 0.59 1.45 16.46
C ALA A 40 1.19 1.96 15.14
N VAL A 41 0.49 1.80 14.01
CA VAL A 41 0.91 2.31 12.70
C VAL A 41 1.10 3.83 12.73
N ALA A 42 0.15 4.55 13.32
CA ALA A 42 0.22 6.00 13.49
C ALA A 42 1.50 6.43 14.22
N ARG A 43 1.84 5.75 15.33
CA ARG A 43 3.09 6.00 16.07
C ARG A 43 4.32 5.68 15.25
N THR A 44 4.34 4.54 14.55
CA THR A 44 5.47 4.11 13.72
C THR A 44 5.77 5.08 12.60
N LEU A 45 4.73 5.62 11.95
CA LEU A 45 4.87 6.53 10.81
C LEU A 45 4.87 8.01 11.20
N GLY A 46 4.76 8.35 12.50
CA GLY A 46 4.73 9.73 12.97
C GLY A 46 3.51 10.54 12.50
N ILE A 47 2.38 9.88 12.22
CA ILE A 47 1.14 10.52 11.74
C ILE A 47 -0.02 10.29 12.70
N SER A 48 -1.13 11.02 12.52
CA SER A 48 -2.33 10.80 13.33
C SER A 48 -3.07 9.49 12.95
N THR A 49 -3.76 8.88 13.90
CA THR A 49 -4.67 7.74 13.64
C THR A 49 -5.78 8.09 12.64
N ARG A 50 -6.23 9.35 12.63
CA ARG A 50 -7.18 9.86 11.63
C ARG A 50 -6.57 9.80 10.22
N THR A 51 -5.30 10.15 10.08
CA THR A 51 -4.56 10.09 8.80
C THR A 51 -4.43 8.65 8.33
N VAL A 52 -4.07 7.71 9.22
CA VAL A 52 -4.03 6.26 8.91
C VAL A 52 -5.37 5.79 8.37
N LYS A 53 -6.47 6.05 9.11
CA LYS A 53 -7.82 5.64 8.70
C LYS A 53 -8.24 6.24 7.35
N ARG A 54 -7.85 7.49 7.07
CA ARG A 54 -8.08 8.13 5.77
C ARG A 54 -7.37 7.38 4.64
N HIS A 55 -6.09 7.04 4.81
CA HIS A 55 -5.35 6.28 3.80
C HIS A 55 -5.92 4.88 3.58
N VAL A 56 -6.30 4.17 4.65
CA VAL A 56 -6.94 2.86 4.55
C VAL A 56 -8.24 2.95 3.77
N ARG A 57 -9.09 3.94 4.07
CA ARG A 57 -10.35 4.14 3.34
C ARG A 57 -10.10 4.40 1.85
N GLN A 58 -9.14 5.26 1.53
CA GLN A 58 -8.78 5.54 0.14
C GLN A 58 -8.28 4.28 -0.57
N ALA A 59 -7.44 3.49 0.08
CA ALA A 59 -6.98 2.21 -0.47
C ALA A 59 -8.12 1.22 -0.69
N MET A 60 -9.08 1.15 0.25
CA MET A 60 -10.29 0.35 0.10
C MET A 60 -11.14 0.80 -1.10
N GLU A 61 -11.31 2.11 -1.29
CA GLU A 61 -12.02 2.67 -2.44
C GLU A 61 -11.31 2.34 -3.76
N HIS A 62 -9.98 2.43 -3.80
CA HIS A 62 -9.19 2.10 -5.00
C HIS A 62 -9.22 0.62 -5.34
N LEU A 63 -9.17 -0.25 -4.33
CA LEU A 63 -9.14 -1.70 -4.49
C LEU A 63 -10.53 -2.35 -4.50
N GLY A 64 -11.60 -1.56 -4.37
CA GLY A 64 -12.98 -2.04 -4.29
C GLY A 64 -13.27 -2.93 -3.07
N ALA A 65 -12.54 -2.74 -1.97
CA ALA A 65 -12.73 -3.49 -0.73
C ALA A 65 -13.81 -2.81 0.14
N ARG A 66 -14.75 -3.60 0.69
CA ARG A 66 -15.82 -3.09 1.56
C ARG A 66 -15.55 -3.28 3.04
N SER A 67 -14.54 -4.09 3.38
CA SER A 67 -14.10 -4.29 4.76
C SER A 67 -12.58 -4.39 4.85
N ARG A 68 -12.03 -4.18 6.06
CA ARG A 68 -10.60 -4.37 6.33
C ARG A 68 -10.13 -5.80 6.04
N LEU A 69 -10.98 -6.79 6.32
CA LEU A 69 -10.68 -8.19 6.00
C LEU A 69 -10.63 -8.40 4.49
N GLU A 70 -11.63 -7.89 3.76
CA GLU A 70 -11.65 -7.96 2.29
C GLU A 70 -10.44 -7.26 1.68
N LEU A 71 -10.02 -6.13 2.24
CA LEU A 71 -8.81 -5.42 1.84
C LEU A 71 -7.57 -6.30 1.98
N GLY A 72 -7.37 -6.95 3.13
CA GLY A 72 -6.25 -7.87 3.35
C GLY A 72 -6.26 -9.06 2.39
N ILE A 73 -7.43 -9.67 2.15
CA ILE A 73 -7.58 -10.78 1.20
C ILE A 73 -7.20 -10.34 -0.22
N ARG A 74 -7.68 -9.16 -0.66
CA ARG A 74 -7.34 -8.61 -1.97
C ARG A 74 -5.85 -8.34 -2.08
N LEU A 75 -5.25 -7.67 -1.10
CA LEU A 75 -3.80 -7.41 -1.10
C LEU A 75 -2.99 -8.69 -1.26
N GLY A 76 -3.35 -9.77 -0.54
CA GLY A 76 -2.72 -11.08 -0.69
C GLY A 76 -2.92 -11.69 -2.09
N ARG A 77 -4.14 -11.62 -2.65
CA ARG A 77 -4.46 -12.13 -4.00
C ARG A 77 -3.72 -11.38 -5.11
N HIS A 78 -3.51 -10.08 -4.95
CA HIS A 78 -2.86 -9.23 -5.93
C HIS A 78 -1.32 -9.21 -5.79
N GLY A 79 -0.75 -9.96 -4.83
CA GLY A 79 0.69 -10.00 -4.57
C GLY A 79 1.24 -8.68 -4.02
N LEU A 80 0.42 -7.96 -3.25
CA LEU A 80 0.72 -6.63 -2.71
C LEU A 80 1.21 -6.65 -1.25
N LEU A 81 1.41 -7.86 -0.71
CA LEU A 81 1.98 -8.13 0.62
C LEU A 81 3.33 -8.83 0.47
#